data_AF-A0A7Y3GTP3-F1
#
_entry.id   AF-A0A7Y3GTP3-F1
#
_cell.length_a   1.000
_cell.length_b   1.000
_cell.length_c   1.000
_cell.angle_alpha   90.00
_cell.angle_beta   90.00
_cell.angle_gamma   90.00
#
_symmetry.space_group_name_H-M   'P 1'
#
loop_
_entity.id
_entity.type
_entity.pdbx_description
1 polymer ?
#
loop_
_entity_poly.entity_id
_entity_poly.type
_entity_poly.pdbx_seq_one_letter_code
_entity_poly.pdbx_strand_id
1 'polypeptide(L)'
;AFSVFFFEPKTIQSIFLRSKPLYTNSTINRPQNASIITVALGLYFLIQLVLPLRHYFIEDDVLWTEEGHRLSWRMMLRTRSGTASFKVIDKTNNAVIPIDLNQYLTTKQKHNVTTKPDFMWQFAQFLKQEFATKNKDVEIYVTAYVGINGRPLRPFVDSSVDLAAEPWRLFKHSRWLLPSK
;
A
#
# COMPACT_ATOMS: atom_id res chain seq x y z
N ALA A 1 16.23 -19.47 -20.85
CA ALA A 1 16.18 -18.27 -21.72
C ALA A 1 17.33 -17.28 -21.51
N PHE A 2 17.96 -17.20 -20.31
CA PHE A 2 19.11 -16.31 -20.05
C PHE A 2 20.48 -16.83 -20.52
N SER A 3 20.57 -18.10 -20.93
CA SER A 3 21.83 -18.76 -21.28
C SER A 3 22.58 -18.07 -22.44
N VAL A 4 21.87 -17.34 -23.31
CA VAL A 4 22.43 -16.62 -24.46
C VAL A 4 23.46 -15.57 -24.03
N PHE A 5 23.33 -14.93 -22.86
CA PHE A 5 24.29 -13.94 -22.38
C PHE A 5 25.65 -14.52 -21.96
N PHE A 6 25.74 -15.85 -21.81
CA PHE A 6 26.98 -16.53 -21.40
C PHE A 6 27.77 -17.10 -22.58
N PHE A 7 27.26 -16.98 -23.82
CA PHE A 7 27.99 -17.38 -25.02
C PHE A 7 28.65 -16.17 -25.66
N GLU A 8 29.84 -16.38 -26.23
CA GLU A 8 30.51 -15.34 -27.00
C GLU A 8 29.60 -14.87 -28.16
N PRO A 9 29.55 -13.54 -28.43
CA PRO A 9 28.72 -12.99 -29.51
C PRO A 9 28.97 -13.66 -30.86
N LYS A 10 30.21 -14.09 -31.11
CA LYS A 10 30.63 -14.82 -32.31
C LYS A 10 29.93 -16.18 -32.45
N THR A 11 29.82 -16.93 -31.37
CA THR A 11 29.14 -18.23 -31.35
C THR A 11 27.66 -18.07 -31.68
N ILE A 12 26.98 -17.12 -31.03
CA ILE A 12 25.56 -16.83 -31.27
C ILE A 12 25.33 -16.42 -32.72
N GLN A 13 26.19 -15.56 -33.27
CA GLN A 13 26.07 -15.11 -34.65
C GLN A 13 26.26 -16.25 -35.64
N SER A 14 27.28 -17.09 -35.44
CA SER A 14 27.57 -18.23 -36.34
C SER A 14 26.44 -19.26 -36.40
N ILE A 15 25.66 -19.40 -35.34
CA ILE A 15 24.55 -20.36 -35.26
C ILE A 15 23.23 -19.73 -35.73
N PHE A 16 22.91 -18.51 -35.27
CA PHE A 16 21.57 -17.91 -35.44
C PHE A 16 21.52 -16.66 -36.35
N LEU A 17 22.60 -15.88 -36.46
CA LEU A 17 22.60 -14.58 -37.15
C LEU A 17 23.69 -14.49 -38.24
N ARG A 18 23.86 -15.57 -39.02
CA ARG A 18 24.94 -15.74 -40.01
C ARG A 18 25.07 -14.61 -41.04
N SER A 19 23.96 -13.94 -41.36
CA SER A 19 23.90 -12.84 -42.34
C SER A 19 24.20 -11.46 -41.75
N LYS A 20 24.31 -11.31 -40.43
CA LYS A 20 24.63 -10.04 -39.77
C LYS A 20 26.14 -9.91 -39.61
N PRO A 21 26.77 -8.75 -39.84
CA PRO A 21 28.20 -8.56 -39.58
C PRO A 21 28.52 -8.59 -38.08
N LEU A 22 29.72 -9.07 -37.70
CA LEU A 22 30.19 -8.95 -36.32
C LEU A 22 30.58 -7.51 -36.08
N TYR A 23 29.94 -6.89 -35.10
CA TYR A 23 30.32 -5.56 -34.67
C TYR A 23 31.50 -5.67 -33.69
N THR A 24 32.71 -5.40 -34.18
CA THR A 24 33.97 -5.39 -33.40
C THR A 24 34.43 -3.98 -33.03
N ASN A 25 33.80 -2.95 -33.59
CA ASN A 25 34.18 -1.56 -33.33
C ASN A 25 33.69 -1.10 -31.95
N SER A 26 34.52 -0.39 -31.21
CA SER A 26 34.18 0.19 -29.90
C SER A 26 33.92 1.70 -30.00
N THR A 27 33.27 2.17 -31.06
CA THR A 27 33.01 3.61 -31.24
C THR A 27 31.81 4.02 -30.38
N ILE A 28 32.07 4.71 -29.27
CA ILE A 28 31.04 5.23 -28.37
C ILE A 28 30.51 6.55 -28.93
N ASN A 29 29.38 6.48 -29.64
CA ASN A 29 28.64 7.66 -30.07
C ASN A 29 27.72 8.14 -28.93
N ARG A 30 28.14 9.19 -28.21
CA ARG A 30 27.32 9.79 -27.15
C ARG A 30 26.18 10.60 -27.78
N PRO A 31 24.90 10.32 -27.45
CA PRO A 31 23.79 11.11 -27.98
C PRO A 31 23.86 12.55 -27.44
N GLN A 32 23.39 13.52 -28.24
CA GLN A 32 23.42 14.94 -27.88
C GLN A 32 22.69 15.24 -26.56
N ASN A 33 21.61 14.48 -26.27
CA ASN A 33 20.79 14.61 -25.07
C ASN A 33 21.24 13.71 -23.91
N ALA A 34 22.45 13.12 -23.97
CA ALA A 34 22.92 12.14 -22.99
C ALA A 34 22.80 12.65 -21.55
N SER A 35 23.16 13.91 -21.27
CA SER A 35 23.11 14.46 -19.91
C SER A 35 21.69 14.52 -19.36
N ILE A 36 20.70 14.89 -20.18
CA ILE A 36 19.29 14.94 -19.78
C ILE A 36 18.80 13.53 -19.47
N ILE A 37 19.12 12.58 -20.34
CA ILE A 37 18.76 11.16 -20.15
C ILE A 37 19.39 10.61 -18.86
N THR A 38 20.66 10.91 -18.61
CA THR A 38 21.35 10.47 -17.38
C THR A 38 20.70 11.03 -16.13
N VAL A 39 20.34 12.32 -16.11
CA VAL A 39 19.65 12.94 -14.97
C VAL A 39 18.26 12.33 -14.78
N ALA A 40 17.50 12.16 -15.85
CA ALA A 40 16.16 11.57 -15.80
C ALA A 40 16.20 10.13 -15.25
N LEU A 41 17.13 9.31 -15.74
CA LEU A 41 17.36 7.96 -15.23
C LEU A 41 17.84 7.98 -13.78
N GLY A 42 18.76 8.88 -13.43
CA GLY A 42 19.24 9.04 -12.05
C GLY A 42 18.10 9.33 -11.08
N LEU A 43 17.22 10.26 -11.43
CA LEU A 43 16.02 10.56 -10.63
C LEU A 43 15.06 9.37 -10.57
N TYR A 44 14.84 8.68 -11.69
CA TYR A 44 14.01 7.48 -11.72
C TYR A 44 14.53 6.40 -10.78
N PHE A 45 15.82 6.08 -10.84
CA PHE A 45 16.43 5.07 -9.95
C PHE A 45 16.43 5.53 -8.49
N LEU A 46 16.62 6.83 -8.23
CA LEU A 46 16.47 7.37 -6.88
C LEU A 46 15.07 7.14 -6.33
N ILE A 47 14.02 7.39 -7.12
CA ILE A 47 12.62 7.12 -6.74
C ILE A 47 12.42 5.62 -6.49
N GLN A 48 12.96 4.75 -7.36
CA GLN A 48 12.87 3.29 -7.20
C GLN A 48 13.57 2.77 -5.94
N LEU A 49 14.56 3.50 -5.40
CA LEU A 49 15.22 3.16 -4.14
C LEU A 49 14.53 3.78 -2.91
N VAL A 50 14.11 5.04 -3.01
CA VAL A 50 13.47 5.76 -1.90
C VAL A 50 12.10 5.17 -1.58
N LEU A 51 11.27 4.88 -2.59
CA LEU A 51 9.92 4.34 -2.38
C LEU A 51 9.89 3.06 -1.53
N PRO A 52 10.73 2.04 -1.78
CA PRO A 52 10.72 0.84 -0.97
C PRO A 52 11.36 1.03 0.41
N LEU A 53 12.33 1.93 0.55
CA LEU A 53 13.01 2.21 1.82
C LEU A 53 12.25 3.19 2.72
N ARG A 54 11.27 3.94 2.19
CA ARG A 54 10.57 5.01 2.91
C ARG A 54 9.96 4.58 4.25
N HIS A 55 9.62 3.31 4.35
CA HIS A 55 8.95 2.74 5.51
C HIS A 55 9.84 2.71 6.76
N TYR A 56 11.16 2.79 6.61
CA TYR A 56 12.09 2.93 7.75
C TYR A 56 12.00 4.31 8.43
N PHE A 57 11.36 5.29 7.79
CA PHE A 57 11.14 6.64 8.33
C PHE A 57 9.73 6.83 8.91
N ILE A 58 8.89 5.79 8.86
CA ILE A 58 7.56 5.79 9.47
C ILE A 58 7.64 4.95 10.75
N GLU A 59 6.92 5.36 11.78
CA GLU A 59 6.92 4.67 13.06
C GLU A 59 6.28 3.27 12.95
N ASP A 60 6.81 2.34 13.77
CA ASP A 60 6.37 0.94 13.90
C ASP A 60 6.62 0.02 12.68
N ASP A 61 6.33 -1.27 12.81
CA ASP A 61 6.52 -2.26 11.75
C ASP A 61 5.45 -2.10 10.66
N VAL A 62 5.91 -1.89 9.43
CA VAL A 62 5.11 -1.85 8.20
C VAL A 62 4.15 -3.01 8.05
N LEU A 63 4.56 -4.20 8.47
CA LEU A 63 3.72 -5.38 8.39
C LEU A 63 2.46 -5.21 9.24
N TRP A 64 2.56 -4.48 10.36
CA TRP A 64 1.49 -4.12 11.28
C TRP A 64 0.69 -2.92 10.79
N THR A 65 1.32 -1.74 10.71
CA THR A 65 0.63 -0.46 10.44
C THR A 65 0.18 -0.29 9.00
N GLU A 66 0.69 -1.08 8.05
CA GLU A 66 0.48 -0.89 6.61
C GLU A 66 1.02 0.41 6.01
N GLU A 67 1.58 1.29 6.82
CA GLU A 67 2.06 2.58 6.38
C GLU A 67 3.37 2.41 5.62
N GLY A 68 3.40 2.93 4.39
CA GLY A 68 4.54 2.71 3.50
C GLY A 68 4.67 1.29 2.93
N HIS A 69 3.71 0.38 3.18
CA HIS A 69 3.79 -1.01 2.72
C HIS A 69 3.70 -1.15 1.20
N ARG A 70 2.84 -0.37 0.53
CA ARG A 70 2.71 -0.40 -0.94
C ARG A 70 4.01 0.09 -1.58
N LEU A 71 4.53 -0.66 -2.55
CA LEU A 71 5.84 -0.42 -3.18
C LEU A 71 7.03 -0.59 -2.22
N SER A 72 6.83 -1.18 -1.04
CA SER A 72 7.93 -1.65 -0.19
C SER A 72 8.46 -3.00 -0.69
N TRP A 73 9.75 -3.25 -0.50
CA TRP A 73 10.33 -4.58 -0.71
C TRP A 73 9.70 -5.67 0.17
N ARG A 74 9.04 -5.28 1.26
CA ARG A 74 8.37 -6.21 2.19
C ARG A 74 6.94 -6.60 1.77
N MET A 75 6.45 -6.10 0.63
CA MET A 75 5.03 -6.16 0.26
C MET A 75 4.45 -7.59 0.15
N MET A 76 5.28 -8.58 -0.22
CA MET A 76 4.85 -9.97 -0.38
C MET A 76 5.08 -10.86 0.86
N LEU A 77 5.58 -10.32 1.97
CA LEU A 77 6.00 -11.12 3.13
C LEU A 77 4.88 -11.46 4.12
N ARG A 78 3.61 -11.44 3.69
CA ARG A 78 2.51 -11.55 4.66
C ARG A 78 1.14 -12.05 4.20
N THR A 79 0.41 -12.56 5.19
CA THR A 79 -1.03 -12.80 5.19
C THR A 79 -1.63 -12.09 6.40
N ARG A 80 -2.77 -11.40 6.21
CA ARG A 80 -3.53 -10.77 7.31
C ARG A 80 -4.87 -11.47 7.48
N SER A 81 -5.29 -11.61 8.73
CA SER A 81 -6.65 -11.98 9.10
C SER A 81 -7.14 -11.02 10.17
N GLY A 82 -8.44 -10.80 10.25
CA GLY A 82 -8.97 -9.84 11.21
C GLY A 82 -10.46 -9.63 11.10
N THR A 83 -10.99 -9.03 12.14
CA THR A 83 -12.39 -8.62 12.28
C THR A 83 -12.44 -7.14 12.57
N ALA A 84 -13.49 -6.47 12.08
CA ALA A 84 -13.75 -5.09 12.42
C ALA A 84 -15.26 -4.86 12.54
N SER A 85 -15.65 -4.02 13.49
CA SER A 85 -17.01 -3.50 13.65
C SER A 85 -16.98 -1.98 13.63
N PHE A 86 -18.00 -1.41 12.98
CA PHE A 86 -18.17 0.03 12.84
C PHE A 86 -19.38 0.44 13.67
N LYS A 87 -19.17 1.39 14.58
CA LYS A 87 -20.20 1.99 15.42
C LYS A 87 -20.39 3.43 14.97
N VAL A 88 -21.57 3.73 14.44
CA VAL A 88 -21.94 5.08 14.04
C VAL A 88 -22.76 5.72 15.16
N ILE A 89 -22.41 6.93 15.55
CA ILE A 89 -23.12 7.69 16.58
C ILE A 89 -23.67 8.96 15.91
N ASP A 90 -24.99 9.15 15.96
CA ASP A 90 -25.64 10.35 15.47
C ASP A 90 -25.46 11.48 16.50
N LYS A 91 -24.82 12.58 16.10
CA LYS A 91 -24.49 13.68 17.03
C LYS A 91 -25.73 14.41 17.55
N THR A 92 -26.87 14.30 16.87
CA THR A 92 -28.08 15.03 17.24
C THR A 92 -28.79 14.43 18.45
N ASN A 93 -28.80 13.10 18.56
CA ASN A 93 -29.57 12.37 19.57
C ASN A 93 -28.72 11.33 20.32
N ASN A 94 -27.42 11.25 20.01
CA ASN A 94 -26.47 10.29 20.56
C ASN A 94 -26.88 8.81 20.36
N ALA A 95 -27.71 8.54 19.35
CA ALA A 95 -28.18 7.19 19.05
C ALA A 95 -27.07 6.39 18.38
N VAL A 96 -26.87 5.17 18.84
CA VAL A 96 -25.93 4.22 18.26
C VAL A 96 -26.61 3.48 17.11
N ILE A 97 -26.04 3.61 15.92
CA ILE A 97 -26.50 2.94 14.70
C ILE A 97 -25.49 1.83 14.37
N PRO A 98 -25.85 0.54 14.55
CA PRO A 98 -24.98 -0.56 14.18
C PRO A 98 -24.91 -0.68 12.65
N ILE A 99 -23.71 -0.94 12.12
CA ILE A 99 -23.49 -1.14 10.68
C ILE A 99 -23.24 -2.61 10.38
N ASP A 100 -24.11 -3.20 9.55
CA ASP A 100 -23.88 -4.53 8.98
C ASP A 100 -23.03 -4.42 7.71
N LEU A 101 -21.75 -4.78 7.82
CA LEU A 101 -20.80 -4.74 6.70
C LEU A 101 -21.26 -5.57 5.48
N ASN A 102 -22.09 -6.60 5.66
CA ASN A 102 -22.53 -7.44 4.54
C ASN A 102 -23.54 -6.73 3.64
N GLN A 103 -24.21 -5.68 4.13
CA GLN A 103 -25.14 -4.86 3.34
C GLN A 103 -24.38 -3.85 2.45
N TYR A 104 -23.14 -3.52 2.83
CA TYR A 104 -22.34 -2.49 2.18
C TYR A 104 -21.23 -3.05 1.28
N LEU A 105 -20.64 -4.18 1.66
CA LEU A 105 -19.38 -4.65 1.09
C LEU A 105 -19.52 -6.06 0.54
N THR A 106 -18.93 -6.28 -0.64
CA THR A 106 -18.68 -7.64 -1.13
C THR A 106 -17.72 -8.39 -0.21
N THR A 107 -17.72 -9.72 -0.26
CA THR A 107 -16.82 -10.57 0.55
C THR A 107 -15.34 -10.16 0.42
N LYS A 108 -14.90 -9.79 -0.79
CA LYS A 108 -13.52 -9.34 -1.04
C LYS A 108 -13.23 -7.98 -0.40
N GLN A 109 -14.16 -7.02 -0.51
CA GLN A 109 -14.02 -5.70 0.10
C GLN A 109 -14.04 -5.79 1.63
N LYS A 110 -14.94 -6.61 2.19
CA LYS A 110 -15.03 -6.86 3.63
C LYS A 110 -13.69 -7.32 4.19
N HIS A 111 -13.02 -8.29 3.55
CA HIS A 111 -11.70 -8.72 3.98
C HIS A 111 -10.66 -7.59 3.99
N ASN A 112 -10.69 -6.69 3.01
CA ASN A 112 -9.80 -5.53 2.98
C ASN A 112 -10.13 -4.53 4.09
N VAL A 113 -11.42 -4.19 4.27
CA VAL A 113 -11.89 -3.26 5.29
C VAL A 113 -11.62 -3.79 6.70
N THR A 114 -11.70 -5.09 6.96
CA THR A 114 -11.45 -5.61 8.31
C THR A 114 -9.97 -5.80 8.65
N THR A 115 -9.08 -5.73 7.66
CA THR A 115 -7.65 -6.02 7.88
C THR A 115 -6.72 -4.85 7.60
N LYS A 116 -7.11 -3.90 6.74
CA LYS A 116 -6.24 -2.82 6.27
C LYS A 116 -6.74 -1.45 6.74
N PRO A 117 -5.86 -0.60 7.28
CA PRO A 117 -6.24 0.68 7.86
C PRO A 117 -6.72 1.70 6.83
N ASP A 118 -6.13 1.72 5.63
CA ASP A 118 -6.57 2.57 4.52
C ASP A 118 -8.02 2.27 4.13
N PHE A 119 -8.38 0.99 4.03
CA PHE A 119 -9.75 0.59 3.74
C PHE A 119 -10.70 0.87 4.91
N MET A 120 -10.28 0.73 6.16
CA MET A 120 -11.09 1.12 7.33
C MET A 120 -11.42 2.61 7.29
N TRP A 121 -10.42 3.45 7.08
CA TRP A 121 -10.58 4.90 7.00
C TRP A 121 -11.46 5.29 5.81
N GLN A 122 -11.22 4.71 4.62
CA GLN A 122 -12.05 4.97 3.44
C GLN A 122 -13.52 4.58 3.67
N PHE A 123 -13.77 3.45 4.34
CA PHE A 123 -15.13 3.03 4.66
C PHE A 123 -15.80 3.96 5.69
N ALA A 124 -15.07 4.44 6.69
CA ALA A 124 -15.57 5.47 7.61
C ALA A 124 -15.94 6.76 6.87
N GLN A 125 -15.09 7.25 5.95
CA GLN A 125 -15.41 8.43 5.14
C GLN A 125 -16.63 8.20 4.24
N PHE A 126 -16.78 7.00 3.66
CA PHE A 126 -17.96 6.63 2.89
C PHE A 126 -19.24 6.69 3.73
N LEU A 127 -19.24 6.09 4.92
CA LEU A 127 -20.38 6.13 5.83
C LEU A 127 -20.72 7.57 6.22
N LYS A 128 -19.71 8.39 6.54
CA LYS A 128 -19.91 9.82 6.86
C LYS A 128 -20.65 10.54 5.73
N GLN A 129 -20.24 10.32 4.48
CA GLN A 129 -20.89 10.89 3.31
C GLN A 129 -22.32 10.37 3.14
N GLU A 130 -22.55 9.07 3.31
CA GLU A 130 -23.89 8.48 3.20
C GLU A 130 -24.86 9.09 4.23
N PHE A 131 -24.45 9.20 5.49
CA PHE A 131 -25.29 9.82 6.53
C PHE A 131 -25.48 11.32 6.31
N ALA A 132 -24.48 12.02 5.78
CA ALA A 132 -24.62 13.43 5.39
C ALA A 132 -25.71 13.63 4.32
N THR A 133 -25.87 12.70 3.35
CA THR A 133 -26.98 12.78 2.38
C THR A 133 -28.36 12.65 3.03
N LYS A 134 -28.43 12.05 4.22
CA LYS A 134 -29.64 11.91 5.03
C LYS A 134 -29.79 13.04 6.06
N ASN A 135 -29.02 14.13 5.92
CA ASN A 135 -28.95 15.25 6.85
C ASN A 135 -28.59 14.85 8.30
N LYS A 136 -27.73 13.84 8.46
CA LYS A 136 -27.22 13.43 9.77
C LYS A 136 -25.72 13.70 9.87
N ASP A 137 -25.32 14.39 10.93
CA ASP A 137 -23.91 14.49 11.32
C ASP A 137 -23.58 13.34 12.27
N VAL A 138 -22.54 12.58 11.94
CA VAL A 138 -22.22 11.32 12.61
C VAL A 138 -20.74 11.23 12.98
N GLU A 139 -20.47 10.53 14.07
CA GLU A 139 -19.14 10.09 14.50
C GLU A 139 -19.01 8.59 14.25
N ILE A 140 -17.83 8.13 13.86
CA ILE A 140 -17.61 6.75 13.46
C ILE A 140 -16.43 6.19 14.22
N TYR A 141 -16.75 5.25 15.11
CA TYR A 141 -15.79 4.54 15.93
C TYR A 141 -15.59 3.14 15.37
N VAL A 142 -14.33 2.70 15.29
CA VAL A 142 -13.97 1.41 14.72
C VAL A 142 -13.31 0.56 15.79
N THR A 143 -13.83 -0.65 16.00
CA THR A 143 -13.16 -1.66 16.80
C THR A 143 -12.64 -2.72 15.85
N ALA A 144 -11.32 -2.84 15.74
CA ALA A 144 -10.68 -3.79 14.83
C ALA A 144 -9.63 -4.63 15.55
N TYR A 145 -9.60 -5.92 15.21
CA TYR A 145 -8.61 -6.87 15.68
C TYR A 145 -7.95 -7.53 14.48
N VAL A 146 -6.61 -7.51 14.44
CA VAL A 146 -5.84 -7.99 13.30
C VAL A 146 -4.72 -8.92 13.76
N GLY A 147 -4.48 -9.97 12.98
CA GLY A 147 -3.38 -10.92 13.10
C GLY A 147 -2.59 -10.98 11.80
N ILE A 148 -1.28 -11.23 11.93
CA ILE A 148 -0.34 -11.29 10.80
C ILE A 148 0.34 -12.65 10.81
N ASN A 149 0.41 -13.30 9.66
CA ASN A 149 1.15 -14.55 9.45
C ASN A 149 0.80 -15.63 10.48
N GLY A 150 -0.50 -15.77 10.78
CA GLY A 150 -1.01 -16.78 11.71
C GLY A 150 -0.87 -16.43 13.20
N ARG A 151 -0.35 -15.23 13.55
CA ARG A 151 -0.30 -14.77 14.93
C ARG A 151 -1.70 -14.45 15.49
N PRO A 152 -1.88 -14.49 16.83
CA PRO A 152 -3.15 -14.12 17.47
C PRO A 152 -3.61 -12.72 17.10
N LEU A 153 -4.93 -12.53 17.07
CA LEU A 153 -5.54 -11.23 16.83
C LEU A 153 -5.22 -10.27 17.99
N ARG A 154 -4.75 -9.06 17.67
CA ARG A 154 -4.54 -7.98 18.64
C ARG A 154 -5.37 -6.76 18.25
N PRO A 155 -5.77 -5.91 19.23
CA PRO A 155 -6.39 -4.61 18.95
C PRO A 155 -5.52 -3.83 17.96
N PHE A 156 -6.13 -3.37 16.87
CA PHE A 156 -5.41 -2.71 15.77
C PHE A 156 -5.68 -1.21 15.69
N VAL A 157 -6.91 -0.80 16.04
CA VAL A 157 -7.37 0.59 15.99
C VAL A 157 -7.84 1.01 17.38
N ASP A 158 -7.54 2.26 17.75
CA ASP A 158 -8.08 2.88 18.94
C ASP A 158 -9.58 3.14 18.76
N SER A 159 -10.40 2.40 19.50
CA SER A 159 -11.86 2.48 19.43
C SER A 159 -12.44 3.77 20.04
N SER A 160 -11.61 4.60 20.69
CA SER A 160 -12.03 5.88 21.28
C SER A 160 -11.91 7.06 20.31
N VAL A 161 -11.30 6.87 19.14
CA VAL A 161 -11.08 7.93 18.15
C VAL A 161 -12.19 7.91 17.10
N ASP A 162 -12.73 9.08 16.78
CA ASP A 162 -13.61 9.26 15.62
C ASP A 162 -12.78 9.21 14.33
N LEU A 163 -12.82 8.05 13.66
CA LEU A 163 -12.07 7.82 12.43
C LEU A 163 -12.58 8.68 11.27
N ALA A 164 -13.83 9.16 11.33
CA ALA A 164 -14.41 10.02 10.32
C ALA A 164 -13.90 11.48 10.41
N ALA A 165 -13.38 11.90 11.57
CA ALA A 165 -12.79 13.21 11.78
C ALA A 165 -11.28 13.24 11.49
N GLU A 166 -10.60 12.10 11.57
CA GLU A 166 -9.15 12.01 11.36
C GLU A 166 -8.74 12.18 9.88
N PRO A 167 -7.73 13.01 9.56
CA PRO A 167 -7.21 13.15 8.21
C PRO A 167 -6.30 11.96 7.84
N TRP A 168 -6.37 11.51 6.59
CA TRP A 168 -5.46 10.49 6.07
C TRP A 168 -4.03 11.03 5.91
N ARG A 169 -3.04 10.34 6.49
CA ARG A 169 -1.62 10.72 6.41
C ARG A 169 -0.84 9.71 5.56
N LEU A 170 -0.42 10.11 4.36
CA LEU A 170 0.27 9.18 3.43
C LEU A 170 1.71 8.85 3.83
N PHE A 171 2.41 9.79 4.45
CA PHE A 171 3.86 9.72 4.72
C PHE A 171 4.20 9.81 6.21
N LYS A 172 3.20 9.74 7.09
CA LYS A 172 3.37 9.88 8.54
C LYS A 172 2.50 8.88 9.25
N HIS A 173 2.94 8.51 10.45
CA HIS A 173 2.21 7.62 11.31
C HIS A 173 0.85 8.22 11.74
N SER A 174 -0.17 7.37 11.69
CA SER A 174 -1.55 7.67 12.03
C SER A 174 -1.79 7.34 13.50
N ARG A 175 -2.17 8.34 14.29
CA ARG A 175 -2.26 8.24 15.77
C ARG A 175 -3.33 7.26 16.27
N TRP A 176 -4.31 6.94 15.44
CA TRP A 176 -5.39 6.01 15.78
C TRP A 176 -5.00 4.54 15.59
N LEU A 177 -3.82 4.25 15.02
CA LEU A 177 -3.27 2.90 14.97
C LEU A 177 -2.59 2.56 16.29
N LEU A 178 -2.92 1.40 16.82
CA LEU A 178 -2.27 0.90 18.03
C LEU A 178 -0.91 0.28 17.69
N PRO A 179 0.09 0.36 18.59
CA PRO A 179 1.42 -0.16 18.32
C PRO A 179 1.44 -1.70 18.26
N SER A 180 2.41 -2.25 17.52
CA SER A 180 2.57 -3.70 17.36
C SER A 180 3.06 -4.44 18.62
N LYS A 181 3.72 -3.72 19.54
CA LYS A 181 4.34 -4.24 20.75
C LYS A 181 3.52 -3.96 21.99
#